data_AF-A0A497N9P5-F1
#
_entry.id   AF-A0A497N9P5-F1
#
_cell.length_a   1.000
_cell.length_b   1.000
_cell.length_c   1.000
_cell.angle_alpha   90.00
_cell.angle_beta   90.00
_cell.angle_gamma   90.00
#
_symmetry.space_group_name_H-M   'P 1'
#
loop_
_entity.id
_entity.type
_entity.pdbx_description
1 polymer ?
#
loop_
_entity_poly.entity_id
_entity_poly.type
_entity_poly.pdbx_seq_one_letter_code
_entity_poly.pdbx_strand_id
1 'polypeptide(L)'
;MAKIVLKLKREPKVPIFAEQLTIENLAGKKPEEIGKIPLLEGSSPTAVEEFFEVEASGSPSTPEETEVEIQGDLSRFRYVGRGMKAGKLTINGGGGFYVGEEMAGGSITVKGPVLGWAGSAMKGGLLEIFGYGGDYLAAPYRGETVGMTGGMIIVHGDAGRNVGLKMAGGSIKIEGSAGEFLGHGMSGGEIYVGGSCGPRLGAEMKGGRIVVMGKVEELLPTFTYSELREKAKFAGEKLKFAFYVYTGDVLEQGSGKLFLARCVNKHLNPEGEIFPDPSVSLNLQTVPLLEEAAGNPEAYGAKLHKIGGATVLDLGVEVKPSGKAGELATKICLANMVEVSVEEKELGGGLKLPVLTEKITGHPALATLGSQFAGWAINVEGYFAMGSGPARALSLQPKKIYEKLCYRDPGDKAVLFVEADRLPTEEAVKYIAESCGVSPENLYLAVASTSSPVGSYQIAGRVVETGIHKLSELGFLPNKIISGWGSAPIAPVHPKSEVAMGITNDMILYGGEVYLEVDCKSDDEIIDLLEMAPSCASPDYGKPFYEIFVEAGKDFYKIDPGLFAPAKITITNRRTGKTYSAGYVNPEILKRSIDLIPK
;
A
#
# COMPACT_ATOMS: atom_id res chain seq x y z
N MET A 1 -2.99 43.78 -2.68
CA MET A 1 -2.54 43.46 -4.05
C MET A 1 -3.39 44.24 -5.03
N ALA A 2 -2.78 44.87 -6.03
CA ALA A 2 -3.53 45.45 -7.13
C ALA A 2 -4.04 44.30 -8.01
N LYS A 3 -5.29 44.42 -8.47
CA LYS A 3 -5.95 43.38 -9.26
C LYS A 3 -6.30 43.92 -10.63
N ILE A 4 -5.82 43.25 -11.67
CA ILE A 4 -6.11 43.52 -13.07
C ILE A 4 -6.98 42.38 -13.59
N VAL A 5 -8.13 42.70 -14.20
CA VAL A 5 -9.03 41.73 -14.82
C VAL A 5 -9.08 41.99 -16.31
N LEU A 6 -8.86 40.93 -17.10
CA LEU A 6 -8.93 40.94 -18.56
C LEU A 6 -10.04 40.00 -19.01
N LYS A 7 -11.16 40.52 -19.50
CA LYS A 7 -12.29 39.70 -19.97
C LYS A 7 -12.27 39.57 -21.48
N LEU A 8 -12.18 38.35 -22.00
CA LEU A 8 -12.09 38.10 -23.44
C LEU A 8 -13.41 38.50 -24.13
N LYS A 9 -13.36 39.48 -25.04
CA LYS A 9 -14.52 40.01 -25.78
C LYS A 9 -14.94 39.13 -26.95
N ARG A 10 -13.96 38.51 -27.61
CA ARG A 10 -14.16 37.67 -28.80
C ARG A 10 -13.15 36.53 -28.84
N GLU A 11 -13.56 35.42 -29.45
CA GLU A 11 -12.64 34.33 -29.77
C GLU A 11 -11.76 34.71 -30.97
N PRO A 12 -10.42 34.63 -30.87
CA PRO A 12 -9.52 34.85 -31.99
C PRO A 12 -9.67 33.79 -33.08
N LYS A 13 -9.68 34.21 -34.36
CA LYS A 13 -9.72 33.29 -35.51
C LYS A 13 -8.35 32.70 -35.87
N VAL A 14 -7.28 33.40 -35.49
CA VAL A 14 -5.88 33.01 -35.71
C VAL A 14 -5.13 33.07 -34.38
N PRO A 15 -3.95 32.44 -34.27
CA PRO A 15 -3.18 32.47 -33.02
C PRO A 15 -2.80 33.90 -32.60
N ILE A 16 -2.90 34.17 -31.30
CA ILE A 16 -2.45 35.42 -30.70
C ILE A 16 -1.10 35.19 -30.02
N PHE A 17 -0.11 36.01 -30.31
CA PHE A 17 1.18 35.99 -29.59
C PHE A 17 1.12 37.01 -28.45
N ALA A 18 1.04 36.50 -27.23
CA ALA A 18 0.79 37.29 -26.02
C ALA A 18 2.05 37.49 -25.16
N GLU A 19 3.23 37.55 -25.77
CA GLU A 19 4.52 37.71 -25.07
C GLU A 19 4.60 38.98 -24.23
N GLN A 20 3.83 40.00 -24.59
CA GLN A 20 3.75 41.28 -23.86
C GLN A 20 2.74 41.22 -22.70
N LEU A 21 1.97 40.14 -22.57
CA LEU A 21 0.97 39.95 -21.53
C LEU A 21 1.57 39.29 -20.29
N THR A 22 2.49 40.01 -19.65
CA THR A 22 3.23 39.58 -18.45
C THR A 22 2.91 40.48 -17.27
N ILE A 23 3.06 39.97 -16.04
CA ILE A 23 2.83 40.76 -14.83
C ILE A 23 3.80 41.95 -14.79
N GLU A 24 5.04 41.75 -15.22
CA GLU A 24 6.07 42.78 -15.27
C GLU A 24 5.69 43.95 -16.17
N ASN A 25 4.99 43.69 -17.27
CA ASN A 25 4.53 44.75 -18.17
C ASN A 25 3.22 45.39 -17.70
N LEU A 26 2.36 44.64 -17.01
CA LEU A 26 1.05 45.11 -16.56
C LEU A 26 1.10 45.88 -15.24
N ALA A 27 2.02 45.55 -14.34
CA ALA A 27 2.14 46.16 -13.03
C ALA A 27 2.31 47.69 -13.11
N GLY A 28 1.58 48.41 -12.25
CA GLY A 28 1.64 49.87 -12.15
C GLY A 28 0.96 50.66 -13.28
N LYS A 29 0.48 50.01 -14.34
CA LYS A 29 -0.24 50.66 -15.45
C LYS A 29 -1.72 50.84 -15.16
N LYS A 30 -2.30 51.92 -15.69
CA LYS A 30 -3.76 52.15 -15.69
C LYS A 30 -4.45 51.32 -16.79
N PRO A 31 -5.78 51.08 -16.69
CA PRO A 31 -6.53 50.33 -17.70
C PRO A 31 -6.31 50.82 -19.14
N GLU A 32 -6.25 52.13 -19.36
CA GLU A 32 -6.07 52.72 -20.69
C GLU A 32 -4.64 52.51 -21.24
N GLU A 33 -3.66 52.36 -20.35
CA GLU A 33 -2.27 52.07 -20.72
C GLU A 33 -2.09 50.57 -21.02
N ILE A 34 -2.78 49.72 -20.26
CA ILE A 34 -2.83 48.27 -20.50
C ILE A 34 -3.52 47.99 -21.83
N GLY A 35 -4.64 48.64 -22.12
CA GLY A 35 -5.41 48.47 -23.36
C GLY A 35 -4.58 48.70 -24.63
N LYS A 36 -3.62 49.64 -24.58
CA LYS A 36 -2.74 50.01 -25.71
C LYS A 36 -1.54 49.08 -25.91
N ILE A 37 -1.31 48.11 -25.03
CA ILE A 37 -0.19 47.17 -25.18
C ILE A 37 -0.39 46.37 -26.48
N PRO A 38 0.61 46.32 -27.38
CA PRO A 38 0.49 45.58 -28.62
C PRO A 38 0.71 44.08 -28.40
N LEU A 39 -0.23 43.27 -28.88
CA LEU A 39 -0.08 41.83 -29.12
C LEU A 39 0.01 41.59 -30.64
N LEU A 40 0.16 40.34 -31.08
CA LEU A 40 0.07 39.97 -32.51
C LEU A 40 -1.10 39.02 -32.76
N GLU A 41 -2.03 39.38 -33.65
CA GLU A 41 -3.03 38.47 -34.24
C GLU A 41 -2.46 37.91 -35.55
N GLY A 42 -1.93 36.69 -35.49
CA GLY A 42 -1.05 36.19 -36.55
C GLY A 42 0.22 37.04 -36.65
N SER A 43 0.35 37.81 -37.73
CA SER A 43 1.46 38.73 -37.96
C SER A 43 1.09 40.22 -37.77
N SER A 44 -0.18 40.52 -37.47
CA SER A 44 -0.68 41.89 -37.40
C SER A 44 -0.66 42.41 -35.95
N PRO A 45 0.00 43.56 -35.68
CA PRO A 45 -0.06 44.21 -34.38
C PRO A 45 -1.49 44.60 -34.02
N THR A 46 -1.96 44.15 -32.86
CA THR A 46 -3.33 44.40 -32.39
C THR A 46 -3.30 44.68 -30.90
N ALA A 47 -3.96 45.74 -30.45
CA ALA A 47 -3.92 46.18 -29.06
C ALA A 47 -4.70 45.23 -28.13
N VAL A 48 -4.32 45.17 -26.85
CA VAL A 48 -5.01 44.35 -25.82
C VAL A 48 -6.50 44.68 -25.76
N GLU A 49 -6.89 45.95 -25.88
CA GLU A 49 -8.29 46.40 -25.81
C GLU A 49 -9.17 45.84 -26.93
N GLU A 50 -8.61 45.41 -28.05
CA GLU A 50 -9.34 44.76 -29.15
C GLU A 50 -9.72 43.30 -28.83
N PHE A 51 -9.02 42.67 -27.87
CA PHE A 51 -9.31 41.32 -27.40
C PHE A 51 -10.00 41.30 -26.04
N PHE A 52 -9.63 42.22 -25.16
CA PHE A 52 -10.01 42.21 -23.76
C PHE A 52 -10.73 43.48 -23.34
N GLU A 53 -11.69 43.32 -22.45
CA GLU A 53 -12.13 44.39 -21.56
C GLU A 53 -11.17 44.43 -20.38
N VAL A 54 -10.64 45.62 -20.08
CA VAL A 54 -9.60 45.82 -19.07
C VAL A 54 -10.20 46.54 -17.87
N GLU A 55 -10.14 45.90 -16.71
CA GLU A 55 -10.50 46.49 -15.42
C GLU A 55 -9.26 46.44 -14.51
N ALA A 56 -8.98 47.51 -13.77
CA ALA A 56 -7.93 47.50 -12.76
C ALA A 56 -8.45 48.14 -11.47
N SER A 57 -8.08 47.54 -10.34
CA SER A 57 -8.45 48.01 -9.00
C SER A 57 -7.24 47.99 -8.07
N GLY A 58 -7.18 48.96 -7.16
CA GLY A 58 -6.05 49.17 -6.25
C GLY A 58 -5.07 50.25 -6.72
N SER A 59 -4.10 50.56 -5.86
CA SER A 59 -3.03 51.52 -6.15
C SER A 59 -1.96 50.90 -7.06
N PRO A 60 -1.18 51.70 -7.82
CA PRO A 60 -0.05 51.20 -8.60
C PRO A 60 0.87 50.34 -7.73
N SER A 61 1.18 49.14 -8.20
CA SER A 61 1.88 48.10 -7.45
C SER A 61 3.12 47.63 -8.18
N THR A 62 4.05 47.03 -7.44
CA THR A 62 5.15 46.27 -8.03
C THR A 62 4.66 44.93 -8.59
N PRO A 63 5.42 44.23 -9.44
CA PRO A 63 5.04 42.90 -9.93
C PRO A 63 4.69 41.90 -8.83
N GLU A 64 5.37 41.94 -7.69
CA GLU A 64 5.14 41.07 -6.53
C GLU A 64 3.74 41.24 -5.92
N GLU A 65 3.22 42.46 -5.96
CA GLU A 65 1.93 42.84 -5.37
C GLU A 65 0.79 42.85 -6.41
N THR A 66 1.04 42.34 -7.61
CA THR A 66 0.10 42.37 -8.74
C THR A 66 -0.53 41.00 -8.96
N GLU A 67 -1.86 40.96 -9.01
CA GLU A 67 -2.65 39.81 -9.42
C GLU A 67 -3.38 40.12 -10.74
N VAL A 68 -3.20 39.24 -11.73
CA VAL A 68 -3.87 39.32 -13.02
C VAL A 68 -4.85 38.16 -13.13
N GLU A 69 -6.11 38.47 -13.44
CA GLU A 69 -7.15 37.50 -13.70
C GLU A 69 -7.63 37.63 -15.14
N ILE A 70 -7.48 36.57 -15.94
CA ILE A 70 -8.00 36.52 -17.30
C ILE A 70 -9.26 35.66 -17.32
N GLN A 71 -10.36 36.20 -17.84
CA GLN A 71 -11.64 35.52 -17.96
C GLN A 71 -11.90 35.18 -19.43
N GLY A 72 -11.90 33.89 -19.76
CA GLY A 72 -12.08 33.39 -21.12
C GLY A 72 -11.10 32.27 -21.47
N ASP A 73 -11.40 31.53 -22.54
CA ASP A 73 -10.52 30.49 -23.07
C ASP A 73 -9.36 31.11 -23.87
N LEU A 74 -8.13 30.84 -23.42
CA LEU A 74 -6.91 31.32 -24.04
C LEU A 74 -6.21 30.24 -24.87
N SER A 75 -6.90 29.18 -25.28
CA SER A 75 -6.37 28.10 -26.14
C SER A 75 -5.72 28.61 -27.44
N ARG A 76 -6.14 29.78 -27.95
CA ARG A 76 -5.55 30.45 -29.14
C ARG A 76 -4.40 31.41 -28.83
N PHE A 77 -4.09 31.67 -27.56
CA PHE A 77 -3.04 32.59 -27.12
C PHE A 77 -1.77 31.83 -26.78
N ARG A 78 -0.63 32.31 -27.27
CA ARG A 78 0.70 31.73 -27.04
C ARG A 78 1.49 32.61 -26.09
N TYR A 79 2.38 31.99 -25.31
CA TYR A 79 3.36 32.68 -24.44
C TYR A 79 2.74 33.48 -23.29
N VAL A 80 1.53 33.12 -22.86
CA VAL A 80 0.88 33.76 -21.70
C VAL A 80 1.72 33.49 -20.44
N GLY A 81 2.11 34.56 -19.74
CA GLY A 81 2.96 34.47 -18.54
C GLY A 81 4.42 34.11 -18.81
N ARG A 82 4.89 34.25 -20.06
CA ARG A 82 6.30 34.00 -20.40
C ARG A 82 7.25 34.89 -19.59
N GLY A 83 8.32 34.32 -19.07
CA GLY A 83 9.39 35.04 -18.36
C GLY A 83 8.98 35.64 -17.01
N MET A 84 7.81 35.26 -16.49
CA MET A 84 7.26 35.77 -15.23
C MET A 84 8.19 35.48 -14.05
N LYS A 85 8.42 36.50 -13.20
CA LYS A 85 9.37 36.49 -12.08
C LYS A 85 8.68 36.66 -10.73
N ALA A 86 7.50 37.29 -10.70
CA ALA A 86 6.75 37.55 -9.48
C ALA A 86 5.26 37.74 -9.76
N GLY A 87 4.46 37.82 -8.69
CA GLY A 87 3.01 38.06 -8.77
C GLY A 87 2.19 36.79 -9.02
N LYS A 88 0.91 36.98 -9.33
CA LYS A 88 -0.05 35.89 -9.56
C LYS A 88 -0.87 36.11 -10.82
N LEU A 89 -0.94 35.10 -11.68
CA LEU A 89 -1.74 35.11 -12.91
C LEU A 89 -2.75 33.95 -12.84
N THR A 90 -4.03 34.24 -12.97
CA THR A 90 -5.10 33.23 -13.03
C THR A 90 -5.80 33.30 -14.38
N ILE A 91 -5.88 32.18 -15.09
CA ILE A 91 -6.66 32.02 -16.32
C ILE A 91 -7.92 31.23 -15.97
N ASN A 92 -9.09 31.86 -15.99
CA ASN A 92 -10.38 31.19 -15.85
C ASN A 92 -10.84 30.65 -17.22
N GLY A 93 -10.14 29.61 -17.69
CA GLY A 93 -10.32 28.99 -19.00
C GLY A 93 -9.13 28.10 -19.36
N GLY A 94 -9.08 27.60 -20.60
CA GLY A 94 -7.93 26.86 -21.12
C GLY A 94 -6.75 27.79 -21.44
N GLY A 95 -5.54 27.21 -21.49
CA GLY A 95 -4.32 27.90 -21.92
C GLY A 95 -3.81 27.37 -23.26
N GLY A 96 -3.23 28.23 -24.09
CA GLY A 96 -2.64 27.81 -25.35
C GLY A 96 -1.23 27.22 -25.20
N PHE A 97 -0.41 27.35 -26.24
CA PHE A 97 0.97 26.86 -26.23
C PHE A 97 1.89 27.77 -25.40
N TYR A 98 2.90 27.20 -24.75
CA TYR A 98 3.97 27.94 -24.05
C TYR A 98 3.51 28.77 -22.84
N VAL A 99 2.44 28.35 -22.15
CA VAL A 99 2.04 28.99 -20.88
C VAL A 99 3.17 28.88 -19.86
N GLY A 100 3.61 30.02 -19.30
CA GLY A 100 4.68 30.05 -18.30
C GLY A 100 6.06 29.64 -18.81
N GLU A 101 6.32 29.74 -20.13
CA GLU A 101 7.67 29.53 -20.67
C GLU A 101 8.69 30.46 -19.98
N GLU A 102 9.88 29.97 -19.66
CA GLU A 102 10.98 30.72 -19.03
C GLU A 102 10.63 31.38 -17.68
N MET A 103 9.53 30.98 -17.04
CA MET A 103 9.12 31.49 -15.74
C MET A 103 10.22 31.27 -14.69
N ALA A 104 10.54 32.30 -13.91
CA ALA A 104 11.58 32.31 -12.89
C ALA A 104 11.02 32.52 -11.46
N GLY A 105 9.76 32.92 -11.32
CA GLY A 105 9.09 33.10 -10.03
C GLY A 105 7.63 33.51 -10.18
N GLY A 106 6.92 33.73 -9.07
CA GLY A 106 5.48 33.98 -9.07
C GLY A 106 4.64 32.71 -9.19
N SER A 107 3.35 32.87 -9.48
CA SER A 107 2.40 31.76 -9.68
C SER A 107 1.47 31.96 -10.87
N ILE A 108 1.29 30.92 -11.68
CA ILE A 108 0.29 30.86 -12.75
C ILE A 108 -0.69 29.73 -12.44
N THR A 109 -1.98 30.02 -12.42
CA THR A 109 -3.05 29.03 -12.26
C THR A 109 -3.93 29.02 -13.51
N VAL A 110 -4.10 27.87 -14.14
CA VAL A 110 -4.98 27.67 -15.31
C VAL A 110 -6.15 26.79 -14.90
N LYS A 111 -7.37 27.33 -14.93
CA LYS A 111 -8.61 26.60 -14.59
C LYS A 111 -9.18 25.84 -15.80
N GLY A 112 -8.32 25.14 -16.50
CA GLY A 112 -8.64 24.39 -17.71
C GLY A 112 -7.41 23.68 -18.27
N PRO A 113 -7.57 22.95 -19.40
CA PRO A 113 -6.44 22.29 -20.05
C PRO A 113 -5.49 23.30 -20.69
N VAL A 114 -4.23 22.90 -20.87
CA VAL A 114 -3.25 23.62 -21.67
C VAL A 114 -2.86 22.85 -22.92
N LEU A 115 -2.38 23.55 -23.94
CA LEU A 115 -1.74 22.92 -25.10
C LEU A 115 -0.26 22.61 -24.78
N GLY A 116 0.57 22.34 -25.80
CA GLY A 116 1.94 21.88 -25.57
C GLY A 116 2.91 22.93 -25.04
N TRP A 117 4.03 22.47 -24.51
CA TRP A 117 5.16 23.29 -24.00
C TRP A 117 4.84 24.21 -22.82
N ALA A 118 3.79 23.92 -22.04
CA ALA A 118 3.58 24.64 -20.78
C ALA A 118 4.79 24.44 -19.84
N GLY A 119 5.23 25.51 -19.17
CA GLY A 119 6.42 25.51 -18.32
C GLY A 119 7.75 25.25 -19.05
N SER A 120 7.79 25.42 -20.38
CA SER A 120 9.02 25.24 -21.17
C SER A 120 10.18 26.07 -20.60
N ALA A 121 11.34 25.46 -20.40
CA ALA A 121 12.53 26.12 -19.84
C ALA A 121 12.31 26.90 -18.52
N MET A 122 11.34 26.49 -17.69
CA MET A 122 11.06 27.11 -16.39
C MET A 122 12.25 26.98 -15.42
N LYS A 123 12.53 28.06 -14.68
CA LYS A 123 13.65 28.20 -13.73
C LYS A 123 13.17 28.34 -12.28
N GLY A 124 11.91 28.74 -12.07
CA GLY A 124 11.34 28.97 -10.75
C GLY A 124 9.86 29.34 -10.81
N GLY A 125 9.20 29.42 -9.66
CA GLY A 125 7.76 29.72 -9.55
C GLY A 125 6.87 28.47 -9.49
N LEU A 126 5.55 28.70 -9.54
CA LEU A 126 4.52 27.66 -9.52
C LEU A 126 3.62 27.78 -10.76
N LEU A 127 3.43 26.68 -11.49
CA LEU A 127 2.42 26.55 -12.54
C LEU A 127 1.44 25.44 -12.17
N GLU A 128 0.18 25.79 -11.94
CA GLU A 128 -0.88 24.87 -11.54
C GLU A 128 -1.97 24.80 -12.62
N ILE A 129 -2.26 23.60 -13.11
CA ILE A 129 -3.16 23.34 -14.25
C ILE A 129 -4.29 22.41 -13.80
N PHE A 130 -5.52 22.93 -13.81
CA PHE A 130 -6.73 22.18 -13.52
C PHE A 130 -7.31 21.56 -14.81
N GLY A 131 -6.58 20.60 -15.37
CA GLY A 131 -6.95 19.92 -16.61
C GLY A 131 -5.80 19.11 -17.21
N TYR A 132 -5.84 18.90 -18.53
CA TYR A 132 -4.77 18.25 -19.28
C TYR A 132 -3.54 19.15 -19.40
N GLY A 133 -2.34 18.61 -19.12
CA GLY A 133 -1.07 19.33 -19.11
C GLY A 133 -0.40 19.52 -20.48
N GLY A 134 -0.95 18.96 -21.56
CA GLY A 134 -0.38 19.08 -22.90
C GLY A 134 0.86 18.19 -23.15
N ASP A 135 1.30 18.15 -24.40
CA ASP A 135 2.56 17.51 -24.81
C ASP A 135 3.77 18.40 -24.47
N TYR A 136 4.94 17.81 -24.24
CA TYR A 136 6.19 18.54 -23.99
C TYR A 136 6.12 19.49 -22.78
N LEU A 137 5.29 19.16 -21.77
CA LEU A 137 5.26 19.88 -20.49
C LEU A 137 6.67 19.94 -19.90
N ALA A 138 7.14 21.13 -19.49
CA ALA A 138 8.47 21.37 -18.92
C ALA A 138 9.67 21.04 -19.84
N ALA A 139 9.43 20.84 -21.14
CA ALA A 139 10.47 20.54 -22.12
C ALA A 139 11.35 21.76 -22.43
N PRO A 140 12.49 21.58 -23.13
CA PRO A 140 13.19 22.67 -23.79
C PRO A 140 12.33 23.25 -24.93
N TYR A 141 12.68 24.49 -25.30
CA TYR A 141 12.30 24.99 -26.62
C TYR A 141 12.94 24.13 -27.72
N ARG A 142 12.32 24.07 -28.90
CA ARG A 142 12.82 23.24 -30.00
C ARG A 142 14.23 23.68 -30.41
N GLY A 143 15.18 22.74 -30.39
CA GLY A 143 16.59 22.99 -30.70
C GLY A 143 17.47 23.22 -29.48
N GLU A 144 16.87 23.52 -28.32
CA GLU A 144 17.60 23.68 -27.07
C GLU A 144 17.94 22.33 -26.41
N THR A 145 18.94 22.36 -25.52
CA THR A 145 19.47 21.17 -24.87
C THR A 145 19.06 21.01 -23.42
N VAL A 146 18.43 22.02 -22.81
CA VAL A 146 18.04 22.02 -21.40
C VAL A 146 16.58 22.48 -21.27
N GLY A 147 15.75 21.65 -20.64
CA GLY A 147 14.37 21.97 -20.31
C GLY A 147 14.24 22.74 -18.99
N MET A 148 13.24 22.38 -18.19
CA MET A 148 13.05 22.96 -16.86
C MET A 148 14.27 22.73 -15.95
N THR A 149 14.68 23.78 -15.23
CA THR A 149 15.82 23.76 -14.29
C THR A 149 15.40 24.05 -12.84
N GLY A 150 14.17 24.56 -12.62
CA GLY A 150 13.64 24.83 -11.29
C GLY A 150 12.17 25.23 -11.32
N GLY A 151 11.57 25.38 -10.14
CA GLY A 151 10.14 25.64 -9.97
C GLY A 151 9.31 24.39 -9.74
N MET A 152 7.99 24.55 -9.67
CA MET A 152 7.03 23.47 -9.49
C MET A 152 5.90 23.56 -10.50
N ILE A 153 5.55 22.43 -11.11
CA ILE A 153 4.38 22.29 -11.97
C ILE A 153 3.44 21.26 -11.34
N ILE A 154 2.15 21.58 -11.24
CA ILE A 154 1.08 20.69 -10.77
C ILE A 154 0.02 20.57 -11.87
N VAL A 155 -0.29 19.34 -12.25
CA VAL A 155 -1.35 19.01 -13.22
C VAL A 155 -2.38 18.13 -12.54
N HIS A 156 -3.61 18.61 -12.40
CA HIS A 156 -4.72 17.88 -11.77
C HIS A 156 -5.42 16.89 -12.71
N GLY A 157 -4.97 16.79 -13.96
CA GLY A 157 -5.41 15.80 -14.94
C GLY A 157 -4.23 14.98 -15.48
N ASP A 158 -4.39 14.50 -16.72
CA ASP A 158 -3.33 13.79 -17.43
C ASP A 158 -2.33 14.76 -18.08
N ALA A 159 -1.17 14.25 -18.49
CA ALA A 159 -0.19 14.98 -19.29
C ALA A 159 0.24 14.15 -20.51
N GLY A 160 0.66 14.84 -21.56
CA GLY A 160 0.97 14.21 -22.84
C GLY A 160 2.33 13.51 -22.86
N ARG A 161 2.88 13.37 -24.06
CA ARG A 161 4.22 12.79 -24.26
C ARG A 161 5.32 13.79 -23.91
N ASN A 162 6.53 13.28 -23.65
CA ASN A 162 7.74 14.09 -23.43
C ASN A 162 7.64 15.06 -22.24
N VAL A 163 6.87 14.72 -21.21
CA VAL A 163 6.85 15.48 -19.95
C VAL A 163 8.25 15.46 -19.34
N GLY A 164 8.80 16.62 -19.00
CA GLY A 164 10.12 16.74 -18.40
C GLY A 164 11.28 16.38 -19.34
N LEU A 165 11.07 16.44 -20.67
CA LEU A 165 12.13 16.24 -21.66
C LEU A 165 13.33 17.14 -21.31
N LYS A 166 14.51 16.54 -21.14
CA LYS A 166 15.78 17.20 -20.79
C LYS A 166 15.71 18.15 -19.58
N MET A 167 14.79 17.90 -18.63
CA MET A 167 14.76 18.68 -17.40
C MET A 167 16.02 18.39 -16.56
N ALA A 168 16.56 19.43 -15.93
CA ALA A 168 17.75 19.38 -15.08
C ALA A 168 17.47 19.70 -13.61
N GLY A 169 16.24 20.14 -13.28
CA GLY A 169 15.83 20.47 -11.92
C GLY A 169 14.34 20.81 -11.84
N GLY A 170 13.88 21.15 -10.63
CA GLY A 170 12.47 21.42 -10.36
C GLY A 170 11.64 20.16 -10.09
N SER A 171 10.33 20.37 -9.87
CA SER A 171 9.38 19.34 -9.48
C SER A 171 8.14 19.35 -10.38
N ILE A 172 7.73 18.20 -10.89
CA ILE A 172 6.50 18.04 -11.69
C ILE A 172 5.58 17.03 -10.99
N LYS A 173 4.38 17.44 -10.60
CA LYS A 173 3.33 16.57 -10.05
C LYS A 173 2.20 16.42 -11.06
N ILE A 174 1.88 15.19 -11.43
CA ILE A 174 0.76 14.85 -12.32
C ILE A 174 -0.16 13.94 -11.52
N GLU A 175 -1.41 14.36 -11.29
CA GLU A 175 -2.38 13.58 -10.53
C GLU A 175 -3.00 12.46 -11.39
N GLY A 176 -3.11 12.68 -12.71
CA GLY A 176 -3.47 11.67 -13.70
C GLY A 176 -2.29 10.87 -14.24
N SER A 177 -2.45 10.39 -15.47
CA SER A 177 -1.47 9.61 -16.23
C SER A 177 -0.57 10.48 -17.10
N ALA A 178 0.56 9.93 -17.53
CA ALA A 178 1.48 10.59 -18.45
C ALA A 178 1.74 9.74 -19.69
N GLY A 179 1.93 10.42 -20.83
CA GLY A 179 2.24 9.77 -22.10
C GLY A 179 3.67 9.21 -22.19
N GLU A 180 4.04 8.84 -23.41
CA GLU A 180 5.34 8.26 -23.74
C GLU A 180 6.50 9.22 -23.46
N PHE A 181 7.71 8.67 -23.25
CA PHE A 181 8.94 9.45 -23.09
C PHE A 181 8.93 10.44 -21.91
N LEU A 182 8.18 10.15 -20.84
CA LEU A 182 8.28 10.94 -19.62
C LEU A 182 9.72 10.88 -19.07
N GLY A 183 10.29 12.05 -18.80
CA GLY A 183 11.66 12.20 -18.29
C GLY A 183 12.75 11.87 -19.31
N HIS A 184 12.45 11.88 -20.62
CA HIS A 184 13.45 11.62 -21.66
C HIS A 184 14.62 12.59 -21.55
N GLY A 185 15.86 12.09 -21.42
CA GLY A 185 17.06 12.92 -21.34
C GLY A 185 17.19 13.73 -20.04
N MET A 186 16.37 13.43 -19.02
CA MET A 186 16.38 14.12 -17.73
C MET A 186 17.74 13.95 -17.04
N SER A 187 18.32 15.04 -16.56
CA SER A 187 19.59 15.04 -15.82
C SER A 187 19.45 15.37 -14.33
N GLY A 188 18.29 15.89 -13.92
CA GLY A 188 17.98 16.22 -12.53
C GLY A 188 16.53 16.65 -12.33
N GLY A 189 16.14 16.85 -11.07
CA GLY A 189 14.76 17.16 -10.66
C GLY A 189 13.95 15.92 -10.24
N GLU A 190 12.66 16.12 -9.98
CA GLU A 190 11.74 15.08 -9.52
C GLU A 190 10.41 15.12 -10.28
N ILE A 191 9.91 13.97 -10.73
CA ILE A 191 8.58 13.83 -11.34
C ILE A 191 7.76 12.82 -10.53
N TYR A 192 6.50 13.16 -10.24
CA TYR A 192 5.49 12.27 -9.64
C TYR A 192 4.31 12.11 -10.58
N VAL A 193 3.88 10.87 -10.79
CA VAL A 193 2.70 10.51 -11.58
C VAL A 193 1.77 9.64 -10.74
N GLY A 194 0.55 10.12 -10.50
CA GLY A 194 -0.50 9.40 -9.77
C GLY A 194 -1.10 8.25 -10.57
N GLY A 195 -1.23 8.43 -11.88
CA GLY A 195 -1.71 7.43 -12.84
C GLY A 195 -0.60 6.60 -13.48
N SER A 196 -0.90 6.07 -14.66
CA SER A 196 -0.01 5.21 -15.44
C SER A 196 0.95 6.03 -16.29
N CYS A 197 2.08 5.42 -16.68
CA CYS A 197 3.03 6.02 -17.62
C CYS A 197 3.09 5.20 -18.91
N GLY A 198 3.15 5.91 -20.04
CA GLY A 198 3.43 5.32 -21.33
C GLY A 198 4.86 4.73 -21.43
N PRO A 199 5.16 4.05 -22.55
CA PRO A 199 6.46 3.43 -22.79
C PRO A 199 7.63 4.43 -22.82
N ARG A 200 8.84 3.89 -22.72
CA ARG A 200 10.13 4.63 -22.75
C ARG A 200 10.27 5.64 -21.61
N LEU A 201 9.70 5.30 -20.45
CA LEU A 201 9.87 6.00 -19.19
C LEU A 201 11.37 6.17 -18.87
N GLY A 202 11.82 7.42 -18.70
CA GLY A 202 13.20 7.73 -18.36
C GLY A 202 14.24 7.39 -19.44
N ALA A 203 13.84 7.26 -20.71
CA ALA A 203 14.79 7.05 -21.81
C ALA A 203 15.92 8.08 -21.76
N GLU A 204 17.18 7.66 -21.93
CA GLU A 204 18.35 8.53 -21.90
C GLU A 204 18.52 9.37 -20.60
N MET A 205 17.88 8.97 -19.50
CA MET A 205 17.97 9.68 -18.22
C MET A 205 19.38 9.57 -17.63
N LYS A 206 19.97 10.71 -17.29
CA LYS A 206 21.30 10.84 -16.67
C LYS A 206 21.24 10.98 -15.15
N GLY A 207 20.15 11.52 -14.63
CA GLY A 207 19.95 11.75 -13.20
C GLY A 207 18.53 12.22 -12.89
N GLY A 208 18.22 12.36 -11.59
CA GLY A 208 16.89 12.74 -11.11
C GLY A 208 16.06 11.56 -10.57
N ARG A 209 14.80 11.83 -10.25
CA ARG A 209 13.87 10.83 -9.71
C ARG A 209 12.52 10.88 -10.41
N ILE A 210 11.97 9.73 -10.75
CA ILE A 210 10.60 9.59 -11.22
C ILE A 210 9.86 8.62 -10.30
N VAL A 211 8.69 9.01 -9.80
CA VAL A 211 7.80 8.18 -8.99
C VAL A 211 6.50 7.94 -9.74
N VAL A 212 6.13 6.67 -9.94
CA VAL A 212 4.91 6.27 -10.66
C VAL A 212 4.05 5.40 -9.75
N MET A 213 2.82 5.85 -9.49
CA MET A 213 1.86 5.14 -8.65
C MET A 213 0.96 4.19 -9.44
N GLY A 214 0.73 4.47 -10.73
CA GLY A 214 0.00 3.59 -11.63
C GLY A 214 0.88 2.55 -12.33
N LYS A 215 0.35 2.03 -13.44
CA LYS A 215 1.00 0.97 -14.20
C LYS A 215 2.03 1.54 -15.16
N VAL A 216 3.19 0.90 -15.25
CA VAL A 216 4.16 1.08 -16.33
C VAL A 216 4.05 -0.16 -17.22
N GLU A 217 3.77 0.01 -18.51
CA GLU A 217 3.56 -1.14 -19.40
C GLU A 217 4.86 -1.89 -19.73
N GLU A 218 5.92 -1.12 -19.97
CA GLU A 218 7.22 -1.64 -20.36
C GLU A 218 8.32 -0.79 -19.73
N LEU A 219 9.33 -1.47 -19.19
CA LEU A 219 10.55 -0.85 -18.71
C LEU A 219 11.65 -1.06 -19.74
N LEU A 220 12.44 -0.01 -20.00
CA LEU A 220 13.59 -0.14 -20.90
C LEU A 220 14.61 -1.14 -20.30
N PRO A 221 15.19 -2.02 -21.12
CA PRO A 221 16.17 -3.01 -20.66
C PRO A 221 17.47 -2.39 -20.13
N THR A 222 17.64 -1.08 -20.32
CA THR A 222 18.76 -0.28 -19.84
C THR A 222 18.57 0.22 -18.40
N PHE A 223 17.46 -0.12 -17.74
CA PHE A 223 17.24 0.11 -16.32
C PHE A 223 17.45 -1.16 -15.52
N THR A 224 18.37 -1.09 -14.55
CA THR A 224 18.72 -2.23 -13.70
C THR A 224 17.94 -2.18 -12.39
N TYR A 225 17.27 -3.27 -12.05
CA TYR A 225 16.63 -3.41 -10.75
C TYR A 225 17.66 -3.24 -9.64
N SER A 226 17.39 -2.35 -8.69
CA SER A 226 18.31 -2.02 -7.61
C SER A 226 17.88 -2.65 -6.28
N GLU A 227 16.64 -2.39 -5.87
CA GLU A 227 16.15 -2.79 -4.54
C GLU A 227 14.63 -2.60 -4.44
N LEU A 228 14.06 -3.22 -3.40
CA LEU A 228 12.71 -2.93 -2.94
C LEU A 228 12.78 -1.90 -1.81
N ARG A 229 12.00 -0.81 -1.91
CA ARG A 229 11.92 0.21 -0.83
C ARG A 229 10.49 0.41 -0.36
N GLU A 230 10.30 0.49 0.96
CA GLU A 230 8.99 0.77 1.59
C GLU A 230 8.57 2.24 1.57
N LYS A 231 9.40 3.12 0.99
CA LYS A 231 9.11 4.55 0.89
C LYS A 231 9.85 5.23 -0.24
N ALA A 232 9.23 6.29 -0.76
CA ALA A 232 9.83 7.24 -1.68
C ALA A 232 9.68 8.67 -1.12
N LYS A 233 10.27 9.63 -1.82
CA LYS A 233 10.08 11.06 -1.55
C LYS A 233 9.80 11.79 -2.85
N PHE A 234 8.94 12.80 -2.79
CA PHE A 234 8.68 13.75 -3.87
C PHE A 234 8.45 15.13 -3.26
N ALA A 235 9.16 16.15 -3.75
CA ALA A 235 9.04 17.54 -3.28
C ALA A 235 9.16 17.69 -1.74
N GLY A 236 9.99 16.85 -1.12
CA GLY A 236 10.19 16.81 0.35
C GLY A 236 9.18 15.94 1.11
N GLU A 237 8.04 15.60 0.53
CA GLU A 237 7.02 14.76 1.15
C GLU A 237 7.39 13.27 1.09
N LYS A 238 7.04 12.51 2.14
CA LYS A 238 7.30 11.07 2.23
C LYS A 238 6.10 10.29 1.71
N LEU A 239 6.34 9.44 0.73
CA LEU A 239 5.37 8.48 0.20
C LEU A 239 5.63 7.12 0.86
N LYS A 240 4.69 6.63 1.68
CA LYS A 240 4.81 5.34 2.40
C LYS A 240 4.13 4.23 1.60
N PHE A 241 4.81 3.75 0.56
CA PHE A 241 4.38 2.63 -0.27
C PHE A 241 5.59 1.76 -0.62
N ALA A 242 5.36 0.49 -0.92
CA ALA A 242 6.40 -0.36 -1.47
C ALA A 242 6.65 -0.03 -2.95
N PHE A 243 7.91 0.19 -3.31
CA PHE A 243 8.36 0.52 -4.66
C PHE A 243 9.43 -0.46 -5.12
N TYR A 244 9.29 -0.94 -6.36
CA TYR A 244 10.44 -1.44 -7.10
C TYR A 244 11.28 -0.24 -7.54
N VAL A 245 12.57 -0.26 -7.19
CA VAL A 245 13.50 0.81 -7.56
C VAL A 245 14.42 0.31 -8.66
N TYR A 246 14.47 1.06 -9.75
CA TYR A 246 15.38 0.83 -10.86
C TYR A 246 16.33 2.01 -11.01
N THR A 247 17.58 1.71 -11.37
CA THR A 247 18.62 2.71 -11.63
C THR A 247 19.08 2.62 -13.08
N GLY A 248 19.17 3.75 -13.75
CA GLY A 248 19.54 3.88 -15.16
C GLY A 248 19.44 5.33 -15.64
N ASP A 249 19.54 5.62 -16.93
CA ASP A 249 19.76 4.70 -18.05
C ASP A 249 21.24 4.29 -18.14
N VAL A 250 21.56 2.99 -18.06
CA VAL A 250 22.95 2.52 -18.00
C VAL A 250 23.73 2.80 -19.29
N LEU A 251 23.08 2.91 -20.45
CA LEU A 251 23.76 3.24 -21.71
C LEU A 251 24.22 4.70 -21.74
N GLU A 252 23.53 5.58 -21.04
CA GLU A 252 23.90 6.98 -20.86
C GLU A 252 24.85 7.20 -19.66
N GLN A 253 25.31 6.12 -19.00
CA GLN A 253 26.02 6.19 -17.72
C GLN A 253 25.20 6.95 -16.66
N GLY A 254 23.88 6.86 -16.76
CA GLY A 254 22.93 7.57 -15.93
C GLY A 254 22.75 6.94 -14.54
N SER A 255 22.42 7.80 -13.58
CA SER A 255 22.15 7.43 -12.18
C SER A 255 20.71 7.78 -11.75
N GLY A 256 19.83 8.01 -12.73
CA GLY A 256 18.42 8.30 -12.52
C GLY A 256 17.71 7.14 -11.83
N LYS A 257 16.70 7.48 -11.00
CA LYS A 257 15.96 6.50 -10.21
C LYS A 257 14.49 6.49 -10.55
N LEU A 258 13.97 5.32 -10.91
CA LEU A 258 12.55 5.07 -11.09
C LEU A 258 12.01 4.37 -9.85
N PHE A 259 10.96 4.91 -9.25
CA PHE A 259 10.22 4.33 -8.13
C PHE A 259 8.85 3.90 -8.63
N LEU A 260 8.65 2.60 -8.81
CA LEU A 260 7.42 2.05 -9.39
C LEU A 260 6.61 1.36 -8.30
N ALA A 261 5.35 1.74 -8.09
CA ALA A 261 4.50 1.14 -7.06
C ALA A 261 4.40 -0.38 -7.25
N ARG A 262 4.85 -1.16 -6.26
CA ARG A 262 5.07 -2.62 -6.33
C ARG A 262 3.83 -3.38 -6.78
N CYS A 263 2.71 -3.20 -6.07
CA CYS A 263 1.52 -4.03 -6.29
C CYS A 263 0.85 -3.79 -7.65
N VAL A 264 0.84 -2.55 -8.13
CA VAL A 264 0.32 -2.21 -9.46
C VAL A 264 1.24 -2.75 -10.57
N ASN A 265 2.55 -2.80 -10.30
CA ASN A 265 3.58 -3.25 -11.23
C ASN A 265 4.06 -4.68 -10.95
N LYS A 266 3.19 -5.53 -10.39
CA LYS A 266 3.50 -6.95 -10.09
C LYS A 266 3.94 -7.79 -11.28
N HIS A 267 3.69 -7.32 -12.50
CA HIS A 267 4.14 -7.98 -13.73
C HIS A 267 5.65 -7.85 -13.97
N LEU A 268 6.32 -6.86 -13.35
CA LEU A 268 7.78 -6.71 -13.42
C LEU A 268 8.49 -7.72 -12.52
N ASN A 269 7.90 -8.02 -11.35
CA ASN A 269 8.32 -9.00 -10.36
C ASN A 269 9.83 -9.28 -10.27
N PRO A 270 10.69 -8.26 -10.09
CA PRO A 270 12.12 -8.46 -10.08
C PRO A 270 12.56 -9.37 -8.93
N GLU A 271 11.79 -9.44 -7.84
CA GLU A 271 12.06 -10.27 -6.67
C GLU A 271 11.71 -11.75 -6.86
N GLY A 272 10.91 -12.11 -7.87
CA GLY A 272 10.48 -13.49 -8.08
C GLY A 272 9.41 -13.97 -7.08
N GLU A 273 8.56 -13.06 -6.62
CA GLU A 273 7.47 -13.37 -5.69
C GLU A 273 6.32 -14.11 -6.38
N ILE A 274 5.56 -14.90 -5.62
CA ILE A 274 4.38 -15.61 -6.10
C ILE A 274 3.14 -14.88 -5.60
N PHE A 275 2.68 -13.90 -6.37
CA PHE A 275 1.49 -13.13 -6.01
C PHE A 275 0.22 -13.98 -6.15
N PRO A 276 -0.75 -13.82 -5.21
CA PRO A 276 -2.08 -14.39 -5.39
C PRO A 276 -2.75 -13.96 -6.69
N ASP A 277 -3.51 -14.87 -7.29
CA ASP A 277 -4.43 -14.53 -8.37
C ASP A 277 -5.51 -13.59 -7.80
N PRO A 278 -5.74 -12.41 -8.41
CA PRO A 278 -6.73 -11.44 -7.93
C PRO A 278 -8.17 -11.95 -7.98
N SER A 279 -8.46 -13.04 -8.69
CA SER A 279 -9.78 -13.68 -8.74
C SER A 279 -10.04 -14.64 -7.59
N VAL A 280 -9.01 -15.08 -6.87
CA VAL A 280 -9.17 -15.96 -5.69
C VAL A 280 -9.81 -15.18 -4.57
N SER A 281 -10.96 -15.65 -4.07
CA SER A 281 -11.64 -15.09 -2.90
C SER A 281 -11.48 -16.03 -1.70
N LEU A 282 -10.84 -15.53 -0.64
CA LEU A 282 -10.69 -16.24 0.62
C LEU A 282 -12.05 -16.43 1.31
N ASN A 283 -12.91 -15.41 1.24
CA ASN A 283 -14.22 -15.46 1.87
C ASN A 283 -15.12 -16.50 1.19
N LEU A 284 -15.25 -16.45 -0.15
CA LEU A 284 -16.12 -17.37 -0.88
C LEU A 284 -15.67 -18.83 -0.78
N GLN A 285 -14.37 -19.10 -0.66
CA GLN A 285 -13.85 -20.44 -0.39
C GLN A 285 -14.21 -20.97 0.99
N THR A 286 -14.46 -20.08 1.95
CA THR A 286 -14.70 -20.43 3.35
C THR A 286 -16.20 -20.55 3.68
N VAL A 287 -17.05 -19.79 2.99
CA VAL A 287 -18.52 -19.81 3.19
C VAL A 287 -19.11 -21.24 3.24
N PRO A 288 -18.76 -22.17 2.31
CA PRO A 288 -19.32 -23.53 2.35
C PRO A 288 -19.04 -24.29 3.65
N LEU A 289 -17.89 -24.05 4.30
CA LEU A 289 -17.56 -24.69 5.57
C LEU A 289 -18.51 -24.27 6.70
N LEU A 290 -18.86 -22.97 6.75
CA LEU A 290 -19.78 -22.45 7.75
C LEU A 290 -21.21 -22.86 7.44
N GLU A 291 -21.60 -22.88 6.17
CA GLU A 291 -22.94 -23.32 5.76
C GLU A 291 -23.17 -24.81 6.07
N GLU A 292 -22.17 -25.66 5.84
CA GLU A 292 -22.21 -27.08 6.22
C GLU A 292 -22.36 -27.24 7.74
N ALA A 293 -21.52 -26.55 8.53
CA ALA A 293 -21.58 -26.63 9.98
C ALA A 293 -22.87 -26.04 10.57
N ALA A 294 -23.39 -24.97 9.98
CA ALA A 294 -24.67 -24.38 10.35
C ALA A 294 -25.86 -25.28 9.99
N GLY A 295 -25.73 -26.12 8.96
CA GLY A 295 -26.73 -27.11 8.57
C GLY A 295 -26.82 -28.30 9.54
N ASN A 296 -25.74 -28.61 10.26
CA ASN A 296 -25.72 -29.67 11.28
C ASN A 296 -24.83 -29.31 12.49
N PRO A 297 -25.22 -28.32 13.30
CA PRO A 297 -24.37 -27.78 14.37
C PRO A 297 -24.10 -28.82 15.48
N GLU A 298 -25.02 -29.76 15.71
CA GLU A 298 -24.88 -30.82 16.71
C GLU A 298 -23.65 -31.71 16.43
N ALA A 299 -23.36 -32.02 15.16
CA ALA A 299 -22.20 -32.83 14.78
C ALA A 299 -20.86 -32.18 15.14
N TYR A 300 -20.85 -30.87 15.38
CA TYR A 300 -19.68 -30.10 15.80
C TYR A 300 -19.70 -29.80 17.31
N GLY A 301 -20.80 -30.06 18.02
CA GLY A 301 -21.03 -29.55 19.38
C GLY A 301 -21.21 -28.03 19.39
N ALA A 302 -21.77 -27.48 18.30
CA ALA A 302 -21.96 -26.06 18.07
C ALA A 302 -23.43 -25.64 18.24
N LYS A 303 -23.68 -24.32 18.20
CA LYS A 303 -25.03 -23.76 18.19
C LYS A 303 -25.11 -22.61 17.18
N LEU A 304 -26.17 -22.61 16.38
CA LEU A 304 -26.41 -21.55 15.40
C LEU A 304 -27.25 -20.43 16.01
N HIS A 305 -26.82 -19.20 15.77
CA HIS A 305 -27.52 -17.97 16.14
C HIS A 305 -27.71 -17.07 14.90
N LYS A 306 -28.74 -16.24 14.97
CA LYS A 306 -28.92 -15.07 14.09
C LYS A 306 -28.86 -13.82 14.94
N ILE A 307 -27.87 -12.97 14.70
CA ILE A 307 -27.62 -11.76 15.48
C ILE A 307 -27.42 -10.62 14.49
N GLY A 308 -28.22 -9.54 14.59
CA GLY A 308 -28.11 -8.39 13.69
C GLY A 308 -28.16 -8.72 12.19
N GLY A 309 -28.82 -9.82 11.80
CA GLY A 309 -28.90 -10.34 10.42
C GLY A 309 -27.81 -11.36 10.04
N ALA A 310 -26.67 -11.36 10.75
CA ALA A 310 -25.55 -12.26 10.48
C ALA A 310 -25.80 -13.70 10.95
N THR A 311 -25.13 -14.63 10.27
CA THR A 311 -25.03 -16.04 10.67
C THR A 311 -23.92 -16.17 11.71
N VAL A 312 -24.24 -16.53 12.95
CA VAL A 312 -23.25 -16.66 14.02
C VAL A 312 -23.24 -18.10 14.53
N LEU A 313 -22.12 -18.79 14.33
CA LEU A 313 -21.91 -20.15 14.80
C LEU A 313 -21.08 -20.11 16.10
N ASP A 314 -21.74 -20.39 17.22
CA ASP A 314 -21.09 -20.57 18.51
C ASP A 314 -20.37 -21.92 18.54
N LEU A 315 -19.04 -21.86 18.63
CA LEU A 315 -18.13 -22.99 18.68
C LEU A 315 -17.47 -23.15 20.05
N GLY A 316 -17.79 -22.35 21.07
CA GLY A 316 -17.11 -22.49 22.36
C GLY A 316 -17.39 -21.44 23.42
N VAL A 317 -18.49 -20.70 23.32
CA VAL A 317 -18.94 -19.72 24.32
C VAL A 317 -19.99 -20.34 25.23
N GLU A 318 -21.14 -20.74 24.67
CA GLU A 318 -22.25 -21.35 25.42
C GLU A 318 -22.33 -22.87 25.25
N VAL A 319 -21.42 -23.45 24.47
CA VAL A 319 -21.48 -24.85 24.00
C VAL A 319 -20.27 -25.68 24.42
N LYS A 320 -20.39 -26.99 24.26
CA LYS A 320 -19.31 -27.96 24.47
C LYS A 320 -18.85 -28.50 23.11
N PRO A 321 -17.84 -27.91 22.49
CA PRO A 321 -17.45 -28.27 21.13
C PRO A 321 -16.75 -29.62 21.06
N SER A 322 -16.84 -30.23 19.89
CA SER A 322 -16.06 -31.41 19.50
C SER A 322 -14.70 -31.02 18.91
N GLY A 323 -13.79 -31.99 18.74
CA GLY A 323 -12.56 -31.78 17.98
C GLY A 323 -12.80 -31.32 16.53
N LYS A 324 -13.93 -31.72 15.92
CA LYS A 324 -14.33 -31.25 14.58
C LYS A 324 -14.58 -29.75 14.53
N ALA A 325 -15.11 -29.17 15.60
CA ALA A 325 -15.27 -27.71 15.69
C ALA A 325 -13.90 -27.00 15.76
N GLY A 326 -12.92 -27.62 16.41
CA GLY A 326 -11.56 -27.11 16.46
C GLY A 326 -10.89 -27.11 15.07
N GLU A 327 -10.96 -28.24 14.36
CA GLU A 327 -10.46 -28.34 12.98
C GLU A 327 -11.19 -27.38 12.03
N LEU A 328 -12.51 -27.24 12.18
CA LEU A 328 -13.31 -26.28 11.43
C LEU A 328 -12.83 -24.85 11.67
N ALA A 329 -12.64 -24.43 12.93
CA ALA A 329 -12.17 -23.09 13.26
C ALA A 329 -10.78 -22.81 12.65
N THR A 330 -9.86 -23.77 12.71
CA THR A 330 -8.54 -23.66 12.07
C THR A 330 -8.68 -23.46 10.55
N LYS A 331 -9.52 -24.26 9.88
CA LYS A 331 -9.80 -24.12 8.45
C LYS A 331 -10.44 -22.78 8.11
N ILE A 332 -11.36 -22.28 8.94
CA ILE A 332 -11.98 -20.96 8.76
C ILE A 332 -10.92 -19.86 8.82
N CYS A 333 -10.06 -19.89 9.84
CA CYS A 333 -8.96 -18.93 9.99
C CYS A 333 -8.05 -18.95 8.76
N LEU A 334 -7.72 -20.12 8.21
CA LEU A 334 -6.85 -20.30 7.05
C LEU A 334 -7.57 -20.27 5.69
N ALA A 335 -8.80 -19.75 5.67
CA ALA A 335 -9.62 -19.61 4.46
C ALA A 335 -9.80 -20.90 3.64
N ASN A 336 -9.85 -22.05 4.31
CA ASN A 336 -9.91 -23.39 3.71
C ASN A 336 -8.72 -23.73 2.78
N MET A 337 -7.59 -23.02 2.90
CA MET A 337 -6.37 -23.27 2.12
C MET A 337 -5.40 -24.25 2.79
N VAL A 338 -5.92 -25.06 3.73
CA VAL A 338 -5.12 -25.91 4.61
C VAL A 338 -5.69 -27.33 4.70
N GLU A 339 -4.80 -28.31 4.69
CA GLU A 339 -5.09 -29.66 5.18
C GLU A 339 -4.71 -29.72 6.66
N VAL A 340 -5.66 -30.14 7.52
CA VAL A 340 -5.47 -30.27 8.97
C VAL A 340 -5.65 -31.72 9.38
N SER A 341 -4.77 -32.23 10.24
CA SER A 341 -4.92 -33.53 10.92
C SER A 341 -4.50 -33.45 12.38
N VAL A 342 -4.98 -34.39 13.20
CA VAL A 342 -4.60 -34.49 14.61
C VAL A 342 -4.15 -35.91 14.94
N GLU A 343 -2.99 -36.04 15.56
CA GLU A 343 -2.39 -37.31 15.94
C GLU A 343 -1.74 -37.20 17.33
N GLU A 344 -1.71 -38.27 18.12
CA GLU A 344 -0.91 -38.29 19.34
C GLU A 344 0.58 -38.43 19.00
N LYS A 345 1.42 -37.56 19.54
CA LYS A 345 2.88 -37.62 19.34
C LYS A 345 3.64 -37.47 20.65
N GLU A 346 4.80 -38.12 20.72
CA GLU A 346 5.78 -37.96 21.79
C GLU A 346 6.65 -36.73 21.49
N LEU A 347 6.63 -35.73 22.37
CA LEU A 347 7.32 -34.44 22.23
C LEU A 347 8.68 -34.42 22.93
N GLY A 348 9.08 -35.55 23.52
CA GLY A 348 10.32 -35.71 24.27
C GLY A 348 10.10 -35.77 25.77
N GLY A 349 11.01 -36.45 26.47
CA GLY A 349 10.97 -36.58 27.93
C GLY A 349 9.76 -37.33 28.48
N GLY A 350 9.05 -38.14 27.68
CA GLY A 350 7.85 -38.88 28.09
C GLY A 350 6.54 -38.08 27.96
N LEU A 351 6.59 -36.86 27.41
CA LEU A 351 5.39 -36.06 27.18
C LEU A 351 4.71 -36.48 25.87
N LYS A 352 3.49 -37.02 25.99
CA LYS A 352 2.61 -37.29 24.85
C LYS A 352 1.41 -36.36 24.88
N LEU A 353 1.14 -35.71 23.76
CA LEU A 353 -0.03 -34.85 23.58
C LEU A 353 -0.63 -35.07 22.18
N PRO A 354 -1.92 -34.77 21.99
CA PRO A 354 -2.48 -34.56 20.67
C PRO A 354 -1.75 -33.40 19.98
N VAL A 355 -1.31 -33.60 18.74
CA VAL A 355 -0.60 -32.63 17.92
C VAL A 355 -1.41 -32.37 16.67
N LEU A 356 -1.72 -31.10 16.44
CA LEU A 356 -2.32 -30.62 15.20
C LEU A 356 -1.21 -30.44 14.17
N THR A 357 -1.43 -30.95 12.96
CA THR A 357 -0.55 -30.76 11.81
C THR A 357 -1.27 -30.00 10.72
N GLU A 358 -0.56 -29.08 10.08
CA GLU A 358 -1.04 -28.22 9.01
C GLU A 358 -0.20 -28.40 7.77
N LYS A 359 -0.85 -28.40 6.62
CA LYS A 359 -0.19 -28.35 5.32
C LYS A 359 -0.89 -27.34 4.44
N ILE A 360 -0.14 -26.31 4.07
CA ILE A 360 -0.58 -25.19 3.25
C ILE A 360 0.25 -25.18 1.98
N THR A 361 -0.38 -25.24 0.82
CA THR A 361 0.29 -25.23 -0.48
C THR A 361 -0.26 -24.13 -1.37
N GLY A 362 0.56 -23.62 -2.29
CA GLY A 362 0.18 -22.55 -3.22
C GLY A 362 0.46 -21.17 -2.64
N HIS A 363 -0.36 -20.69 -1.71
CA HIS A 363 -0.19 -19.34 -1.13
C HIS A 363 -0.19 -19.33 0.42
N PRO A 364 0.85 -19.88 1.08
CA PRO A 364 0.98 -19.86 2.54
C PRO A 364 0.85 -18.47 3.15
N ALA A 365 1.50 -17.47 2.56
CA ALA A 365 1.44 -16.09 3.04
C ALA A 365 0.02 -15.49 3.02
N LEU A 366 -0.78 -15.87 2.02
CA LEU A 366 -2.16 -15.41 1.90
C LEU A 366 -3.05 -16.08 2.94
N ALA A 367 -2.95 -17.40 3.08
CA ALA A 367 -3.73 -18.17 4.07
C ALA A 367 -3.42 -17.72 5.50
N THR A 368 -2.12 -17.52 5.81
CA THR A 368 -1.65 -17.14 7.14
C THR A 368 -1.84 -15.64 7.42
N LEU A 369 -1.04 -14.78 6.81
CA LEU A 369 -1.06 -13.34 7.09
C LEU A 369 -2.34 -12.67 6.57
N GLY A 370 -2.77 -13.05 5.37
CA GLY A 370 -3.93 -12.47 4.69
C GLY A 370 -5.28 -12.87 5.28
N SER A 371 -5.35 -14.01 5.98
CA SER A 371 -6.56 -14.53 6.62
C SER A 371 -6.34 -14.81 8.11
N GLN A 372 -5.57 -15.84 8.47
CA GLN A 372 -5.49 -16.35 9.85
C GLN A 372 -4.99 -15.35 10.89
N PHE A 373 -4.00 -14.51 10.56
CA PHE A 373 -3.39 -13.58 11.51
C PHE A 373 -4.44 -12.79 12.32
N ALA A 374 -4.29 -12.74 13.64
CA ALA A 374 -5.22 -12.06 14.55
C ALA A 374 -4.99 -10.55 14.54
N GLY A 375 -5.23 -9.92 13.39
CA GLY A 375 -4.88 -8.52 13.12
C GLY A 375 -6.01 -7.51 13.27
N TRP A 376 -7.22 -7.95 13.63
CA TRP A 376 -8.39 -7.08 13.74
C TRP A 376 -8.92 -7.03 15.17
N ALA A 377 -8.57 -5.98 15.91
CA ALA A 377 -9.19 -5.69 17.20
C ALA A 377 -10.59 -5.08 16.98
N ILE A 378 -11.63 -5.82 17.37
CA ILE A 378 -13.01 -5.35 17.32
C ILE A 378 -13.31 -4.74 18.68
N ASN A 379 -13.52 -3.42 18.74
CA ASN A 379 -13.84 -2.69 19.97
C ASN A 379 -15.04 -1.77 19.73
N VAL A 380 -16.22 -2.23 20.12
CA VAL A 380 -17.50 -1.56 19.83
C VAL A 380 -18.41 -1.68 21.03
N GLU A 381 -18.87 -0.54 21.57
CA GLU A 381 -19.89 -0.47 22.63
C GLU A 381 -19.66 -1.44 23.81
N GLY A 382 -18.41 -1.52 24.25
CA GLY A 382 -18.03 -2.37 25.36
C GLY A 382 -17.87 -3.85 25.01
N TYR A 383 -18.06 -4.28 23.75
CA TYR A 383 -17.63 -5.56 23.18
C TYR A 383 -16.18 -5.47 22.69
N PHE A 384 -15.35 -6.42 23.11
CA PHE A 384 -13.97 -6.56 22.68
C PHE A 384 -13.72 -8.00 22.22
N ALA A 385 -13.10 -8.15 21.05
CA ALA A 385 -12.70 -9.45 20.50
C ALA A 385 -11.54 -9.31 19.52
N MET A 386 -10.82 -10.41 19.30
CA MET A 386 -9.83 -10.52 18.24
C MET A 386 -10.42 -11.25 17.04
N GLY A 387 -10.39 -10.58 15.89
CA GLY A 387 -10.85 -11.11 14.60
C GLY A 387 -9.70 -11.72 13.79
N SER A 388 -9.92 -12.95 13.34
CA SER A 388 -9.08 -13.71 12.41
C SER A 388 -9.93 -14.24 11.26
N GLY A 389 -9.30 -14.53 10.12
CA GLY A 389 -9.99 -15.11 8.98
C GLY A 389 -10.20 -14.14 7.81
N PRO A 390 -10.88 -14.60 6.75
CA PRO A 390 -10.79 -14.02 5.42
C PRO A 390 -11.49 -12.65 5.30
N ALA A 391 -12.43 -12.32 6.18
CA ALA A 391 -13.08 -11.01 6.19
C ALA A 391 -12.08 -9.85 6.37
N ARG A 392 -10.93 -10.11 7.01
CA ARG A 392 -9.83 -9.13 7.11
C ARG A 392 -9.33 -8.67 5.74
N ALA A 393 -9.41 -9.51 4.71
CA ALA A 393 -8.98 -9.18 3.35
C ALA A 393 -9.94 -8.29 2.58
N LEU A 394 -11.17 -8.12 3.08
CA LEU A 394 -12.12 -7.11 2.61
C LEU A 394 -11.91 -5.78 3.33
N SER A 395 -11.79 -5.82 4.66
CA SER A 395 -11.64 -4.65 5.54
C SER A 395 -10.21 -4.11 5.62
N LEU A 396 -9.24 -4.84 5.07
CA LEU A 396 -7.81 -4.54 5.05
C LEU A 396 -7.21 -4.34 6.45
N GLN A 397 -7.45 -5.26 7.38
CA GLN A 397 -7.01 -5.15 8.78
C GLN A 397 -5.82 -6.07 9.12
N PRO A 398 -4.60 -5.55 9.37
CA PRO A 398 -4.14 -4.18 9.09
C PRO A 398 -3.69 -4.01 7.64
N LYS A 399 -3.81 -2.77 7.12
CA LYS A 399 -3.55 -2.44 5.71
C LYS A 399 -2.15 -2.83 5.24
N LYS A 400 -1.15 -2.72 6.12
CA LYS A 400 0.25 -3.02 5.83
C LYS A 400 0.45 -4.48 5.37
N ILE A 401 -0.31 -5.44 5.91
CA ILE A 401 -0.22 -6.84 5.48
C ILE A 401 -0.69 -6.99 4.04
N TYR A 402 -1.82 -6.37 3.69
CA TYR A 402 -2.37 -6.44 2.33
C TYR A 402 -1.53 -5.68 1.30
N GLU A 403 -0.84 -4.61 1.72
CA GLU A 403 0.20 -3.95 0.92
C GLU A 403 1.44 -4.85 0.73
N LYS A 404 1.85 -5.63 1.76
CA LYS A 404 2.94 -6.61 1.65
C LYS A 404 2.58 -7.77 0.71
N LEU A 405 1.35 -8.27 0.77
CA LEU A 405 0.85 -9.40 -0.03
C LEU A 405 0.40 -8.99 -1.44
N CYS A 406 0.13 -7.70 -1.66
CA CYS A 406 -0.48 -7.16 -2.86
C CYS A 406 -1.83 -7.83 -3.20
N TYR A 407 -2.69 -7.96 -2.19
CA TYR A 407 -3.97 -8.66 -2.31
C TYR A 407 -5.12 -7.91 -1.64
N ARG A 408 -6.31 -7.99 -2.24
CA ARG A 408 -7.61 -7.60 -1.67
C ARG A 408 -8.62 -8.62 -2.17
N ASP A 409 -9.46 -9.12 -1.28
CA ASP A 409 -10.47 -10.12 -1.64
C ASP A 409 -11.56 -9.49 -2.53
N PRO A 410 -11.96 -10.14 -3.64
CA PRO A 410 -13.04 -9.64 -4.52
C PRO A 410 -14.45 -10.06 -4.06
N GLY A 411 -14.58 -10.87 -3.01
CA GLY A 411 -15.85 -11.45 -2.57
C GLY A 411 -16.86 -10.44 -2.02
N ASP A 412 -18.14 -10.80 -2.08
CA ASP A 412 -19.30 -10.04 -1.59
C ASP A 412 -19.93 -10.62 -0.30
N LYS A 413 -19.28 -11.66 0.25
CA LYS A 413 -19.56 -12.28 1.56
C LYS A 413 -18.35 -12.14 2.46
N ALA A 414 -18.59 -12.08 3.77
CA ALA A 414 -17.53 -11.99 4.77
C ALA A 414 -17.61 -13.16 5.75
N VAL A 415 -16.47 -13.80 6.01
CA VAL A 415 -16.31 -14.84 7.02
C VAL A 415 -15.24 -14.44 8.03
N LEU A 416 -15.57 -14.45 9.32
CA LEU A 416 -14.62 -14.11 10.39
C LEU A 416 -14.71 -15.08 11.56
N PHE A 417 -13.56 -15.56 12.01
CA PHE A 417 -13.42 -16.19 13.32
C PHE A 417 -13.18 -15.11 14.39
N VAL A 418 -13.98 -15.14 15.44
CA VAL A 418 -13.97 -14.15 16.52
C VAL A 418 -13.59 -14.85 17.81
N GLU A 419 -12.40 -14.54 18.32
CA GLU A 419 -11.94 -15.04 19.61
C GLU A 419 -12.48 -14.13 20.73
N ALA A 420 -13.44 -14.63 21.50
CA ALA A 420 -14.14 -13.89 22.54
C ALA A 420 -14.81 -14.81 23.57
N ASP A 421 -14.95 -14.32 24.80
CA ASP A 421 -15.66 -15.01 25.89
C ASP A 421 -17.19 -14.83 25.85
N ARG A 422 -17.71 -14.11 24.86
CA ARG A 422 -19.15 -13.89 24.63
C ARG A 422 -19.46 -13.70 23.15
N LEU A 423 -20.70 -13.99 22.78
CA LEU A 423 -21.21 -13.76 21.43
C LEU A 423 -21.21 -12.26 21.07
N PRO A 424 -21.02 -11.91 19.79
CA PRO A 424 -21.05 -10.52 19.33
C PRO A 424 -22.42 -9.88 19.54
N THR A 425 -22.43 -8.57 19.79
CA THR A 425 -23.66 -7.76 19.82
C THR A 425 -24.10 -7.39 18.40
N GLU A 426 -25.30 -6.84 18.23
CA GLU A 426 -25.78 -6.35 16.93
C GLU A 426 -24.90 -5.21 16.39
N GLU A 427 -24.38 -4.36 17.27
CA GLU A 427 -23.49 -3.26 16.93
C GLU A 427 -22.11 -3.76 16.48
N ALA A 428 -21.58 -4.80 17.14
CA ALA A 428 -20.36 -5.46 16.68
C ALA A 428 -20.56 -6.10 15.30
N VAL A 429 -21.69 -6.79 15.08
CA VAL A 429 -22.06 -7.35 13.77
C VAL A 429 -22.13 -6.27 12.69
N LYS A 430 -22.83 -5.17 12.97
CA LYS A 430 -22.95 -4.04 12.05
C LYS A 430 -21.59 -3.44 11.70
N TYR A 431 -20.75 -3.20 12.71
CA TYR A 431 -19.40 -2.68 12.51
C TYR A 431 -18.54 -3.58 11.61
N ILE A 432 -18.58 -4.90 11.83
CA ILE A 432 -17.82 -5.87 11.03
C ILE A 432 -18.32 -5.86 9.58
N ALA A 433 -19.65 -5.91 9.37
CA ALA A 433 -20.26 -5.90 8.05
C ALA A 433 -19.92 -4.62 7.26
N GLU A 434 -20.08 -3.44 7.89
CA GLU A 434 -19.74 -2.14 7.29
C GLU A 434 -18.25 -2.03 6.96
N SER A 435 -17.38 -2.52 7.86
CA SER A 435 -15.93 -2.51 7.63
C SER A 435 -15.51 -3.40 6.46
N CYS A 436 -16.23 -4.49 6.22
CA CYS A 436 -16.01 -5.38 5.07
C CYS A 436 -16.74 -4.92 3.80
N GLY A 437 -17.65 -3.93 3.88
CA GLY A 437 -18.45 -3.49 2.74
C GLY A 437 -19.51 -4.49 2.29
N VAL A 438 -20.02 -5.33 3.20
CA VAL A 438 -21.06 -6.34 2.92
C VAL A 438 -22.32 -6.07 3.75
N SER A 439 -23.45 -6.64 3.35
CA SER A 439 -24.65 -6.61 4.20
C SER A 439 -24.54 -7.61 5.35
N PRO A 440 -25.24 -7.39 6.48
CA PRO A 440 -25.20 -8.33 7.60
C PRO A 440 -25.65 -9.75 7.23
N GLU A 441 -26.56 -9.93 6.27
CA GLU A 441 -27.01 -11.26 5.84
C GLU A 441 -25.90 -12.05 5.13
N ASN A 442 -24.92 -11.35 4.54
CA ASN A 442 -23.74 -11.91 3.89
C ASN A 442 -22.54 -12.04 4.85
N LEU A 443 -22.74 -11.76 6.15
CA LEU A 443 -21.73 -11.93 7.19
C LEU A 443 -21.94 -13.25 7.94
N TYR A 444 -20.85 -14.00 8.05
CA TYR A 444 -20.78 -15.26 8.78
C TYR A 444 -19.67 -15.18 9.83
N LEU A 445 -20.02 -15.46 11.08
CA LEU A 445 -19.11 -15.41 12.22
C LEU A 445 -19.02 -16.78 12.86
N ALA A 446 -17.80 -17.22 13.17
CA ALA A 446 -17.55 -18.37 14.06
C ALA A 446 -16.93 -17.84 15.35
N VAL A 447 -17.44 -18.23 16.51
CA VAL A 447 -17.05 -17.60 17.79
C VAL A 447 -16.62 -18.67 18.80
N ALA A 448 -15.48 -18.46 19.45
CA ALA A 448 -15.04 -19.32 20.56
C ALA A 448 -14.16 -18.55 21.56
N SER A 449 -14.20 -18.97 22.82
CA SER A 449 -13.29 -18.48 23.86
C SER A 449 -11.92 -19.13 23.75
N THR A 450 -10.87 -18.42 24.17
CA THR A 450 -9.52 -18.98 24.40
C THR A 450 -9.57 -20.15 25.38
N SER A 451 -10.44 -20.09 26.39
CA SER A 451 -10.67 -21.14 27.40
C SER A 451 -11.62 -22.24 26.92
N SER A 452 -11.52 -22.66 25.66
CA SER A 452 -12.32 -23.73 25.07
C SER A 452 -11.45 -24.71 24.28
N PRO A 453 -11.93 -25.94 24.00
CA PRO A 453 -11.24 -26.86 23.08
C PRO A 453 -10.94 -26.22 21.72
N VAL A 454 -11.87 -25.42 21.19
CA VAL A 454 -11.69 -24.73 19.90
C VAL A 454 -10.58 -23.68 19.98
N GLY A 455 -10.47 -22.96 21.10
CA GLY A 455 -9.36 -22.07 21.40
C GLY A 455 -8.01 -22.78 21.31
N SER A 456 -7.87 -23.95 21.96
CA SER A 456 -6.64 -24.75 21.89
C SER A 456 -6.29 -25.21 20.47
N TYR A 457 -7.28 -25.64 19.68
CA TYR A 457 -7.06 -26.12 18.31
C TYR A 457 -6.65 -24.97 17.37
N GLN A 458 -7.41 -23.87 17.37
CA GLN A 458 -7.16 -22.78 16.43
C GLN A 458 -5.85 -22.06 16.73
N ILE A 459 -5.44 -21.98 18.00
CA ILE A 459 -4.13 -21.42 18.37
C ILE A 459 -3.00 -22.37 17.98
N ALA A 460 -3.11 -23.68 18.25
CA ALA A 460 -2.11 -24.65 17.76
C ALA A 460 -1.98 -24.60 16.23
N GLY A 461 -3.09 -24.41 15.52
CA GLY A 461 -3.13 -24.17 14.07
C GLY A 461 -2.54 -22.83 13.61
N ARG A 462 -1.93 -22.02 14.47
CA ARG A 462 -1.20 -20.81 14.04
C ARG A 462 0.28 -21.07 13.84
N VAL A 463 0.76 -22.30 14.03
CA VAL A 463 2.20 -22.60 14.01
C VAL A 463 2.88 -22.21 12.70
N VAL A 464 2.24 -22.44 11.54
CA VAL A 464 2.80 -21.98 10.26
C VAL A 464 2.73 -20.45 10.15
N GLU A 465 1.64 -19.84 10.62
CA GLU A 465 1.46 -18.38 10.62
C GLU A 465 2.52 -17.66 11.45
N THR A 466 2.83 -18.13 12.65
CA THR A 466 3.87 -17.52 13.50
C THR A 466 5.24 -17.58 12.84
N GLY A 467 5.57 -18.69 12.17
CA GLY A 467 6.82 -18.82 11.40
C GLY A 467 6.89 -17.82 10.23
N ILE A 468 5.83 -17.72 9.44
CA ILE A 468 5.75 -16.80 8.29
C ILE A 468 5.73 -15.33 8.74
N HIS A 469 4.96 -15.02 9.78
CA HIS A 469 4.88 -13.67 10.36
C HIS A 469 6.24 -13.23 10.87
N LYS A 470 6.93 -14.09 11.64
CA LYS A 470 8.25 -13.83 12.17
C LYS A 470 9.28 -13.56 11.07
N LEU A 471 9.32 -14.39 10.02
CA LEU A 471 10.18 -14.13 8.86
C LEU A 471 9.84 -12.79 8.18
N SER A 472 8.55 -12.45 8.05
CA SER A 472 8.15 -11.17 7.45
C SER A 472 8.56 -9.96 8.28
N GLU A 473 8.55 -10.07 9.61
CA GLU A 473 9.03 -9.00 10.50
C GLU A 473 10.56 -8.88 10.51
N LEU A 474 11.26 -9.98 10.24
CA LEU A 474 12.70 -9.98 9.97
C LEU A 474 13.06 -9.46 8.56
N GLY A 475 12.07 -9.10 7.75
CA GLY A 475 12.26 -8.48 6.43
C GLY A 475 12.17 -9.44 5.24
N PHE A 476 11.87 -10.72 5.47
CA PHE A 476 11.63 -11.67 4.39
C PHE A 476 10.35 -11.35 3.62
N LEU A 477 10.35 -11.53 2.30
CA LEU A 477 9.18 -11.34 1.47
C LEU A 477 8.27 -12.56 1.55
N PRO A 478 7.07 -12.47 2.16
CA PRO A 478 6.27 -13.65 2.47
C PRO A 478 5.72 -14.33 1.21
N ASN A 479 5.54 -13.59 0.09
CA ASN A 479 5.12 -14.17 -1.18
C ASN A 479 6.20 -15.03 -1.87
N LYS A 480 7.43 -15.11 -1.33
CA LYS A 480 8.44 -16.08 -1.79
C LYS A 480 8.26 -17.48 -1.19
N ILE A 481 7.34 -17.64 -0.23
CA ILE A 481 7.03 -18.92 0.41
C ILE A 481 6.03 -19.66 -0.46
N ILE A 482 6.39 -20.86 -0.90
CA ILE A 482 5.61 -21.69 -1.82
C ILE A 482 4.64 -22.61 -1.07
N SER A 483 5.12 -23.16 0.03
CA SER A 483 4.44 -24.18 0.82
C SER A 483 4.92 -24.10 2.26
N GLY A 484 4.05 -24.51 3.18
CA GLY A 484 4.33 -24.53 4.59
C GLY A 484 3.67 -25.73 5.25
N TRP A 485 4.45 -26.46 6.03
CA TRP A 485 3.97 -27.51 6.91
C TRP A 485 4.30 -27.09 8.33
N GLY A 486 3.39 -27.38 9.25
CA GLY A 486 3.67 -27.11 10.65
C GLY A 486 2.97 -28.09 11.55
N SER A 487 3.47 -28.20 12.77
CA SER A 487 2.79 -28.95 13.80
C SER A 487 3.00 -28.33 15.17
N ALA A 488 1.93 -28.27 15.97
CA ALA A 488 2.00 -27.85 17.36
C ALA A 488 1.08 -28.72 18.24
N PRO A 489 1.46 -28.97 19.50
CA PRO A 489 0.59 -29.66 20.44
C PRO A 489 -0.69 -28.86 20.69
N ILE A 490 -1.80 -29.57 20.90
CA ILE A 490 -3.06 -28.96 21.30
C ILE A 490 -3.03 -28.81 22.82
N ALA A 491 -3.12 -27.57 23.29
CA ALA A 491 -3.09 -27.24 24.71
C ALA A 491 -4.27 -27.90 25.47
N PRO A 492 -4.03 -28.49 26.65
CA PRO A 492 -5.09 -28.78 27.59
C PRO A 492 -5.89 -27.52 27.92
N VAL A 493 -7.21 -27.64 27.98
CA VAL A 493 -8.09 -26.49 28.24
C VAL A 493 -7.97 -26.07 29.70
N HIS A 494 -7.73 -24.78 29.93
CA HIS A 494 -7.68 -24.20 31.26
C HIS A 494 -8.84 -23.22 31.49
N PRO A 495 -9.52 -23.26 32.65
CA PRO A 495 -10.73 -22.45 32.90
C PRO A 495 -10.46 -20.95 33.09
N LYS A 496 -9.22 -20.57 33.44
CA LYS A 496 -8.81 -19.16 33.50
C LYS A 496 -8.24 -18.73 32.15
N SER A 497 -8.88 -17.77 31.50
CA SER A 497 -8.53 -17.27 30.16
C SER A 497 -7.06 -16.80 30.04
N GLU A 498 -6.55 -16.02 31.00
CA GLU A 498 -5.16 -15.57 30.98
C GLU A 498 -4.13 -16.72 31.04
N VAL A 499 -4.46 -17.80 31.76
CA VAL A 499 -3.60 -18.99 31.84
C VAL A 499 -3.75 -19.83 30.58
N ALA A 500 -4.98 -19.99 30.06
CA ALA A 500 -5.22 -20.68 28.80
C ALA A 500 -4.42 -20.03 27.67
N MET A 501 -4.45 -18.69 27.56
CA MET A 501 -3.63 -17.91 26.64
C MET A 501 -2.14 -18.24 26.77
N GLY A 502 -1.62 -18.37 27.99
CA GLY A 502 -0.22 -18.76 28.21
C GLY A 502 0.09 -20.16 27.69
N ILE A 503 -0.71 -21.14 28.09
CA ILE A 503 -0.52 -22.54 27.70
C ILE A 503 -0.62 -22.71 26.19
N THR A 504 -1.60 -22.08 25.54
CA THR A 504 -1.80 -22.18 24.09
C THR A 504 -0.65 -21.56 23.30
N ASN A 505 -0.09 -20.43 23.77
CA ASN A 505 1.11 -19.86 23.16
C ASN A 505 2.33 -20.76 23.38
N ASP A 506 2.50 -21.32 24.58
CA ASP A 506 3.61 -22.20 24.91
C ASP A 506 3.68 -23.43 23.99
N MET A 507 2.54 -23.96 23.54
CA MET A 507 2.52 -25.07 22.58
C MET A 507 3.19 -24.70 21.25
N ILE A 508 3.12 -23.45 20.81
CA ILE A 508 3.83 -22.97 19.61
C ILE A 508 5.28 -22.63 19.95
N LEU A 509 5.49 -21.82 20.99
CA LEU A 509 6.79 -21.28 21.39
C LEU A 509 7.79 -22.39 21.74
N TYR A 510 7.32 -23.46 22.36
CA TYR A 510 8.17 -24.54 22.87
C TYR A 510 7.89 -25.89 22.20
N GLY A 511 6.77 -26.05 21.49
CA GLY A 511 6.40 -27.30 20.80
C GLY A 511 6.19 -27.17 19.30
N GLY A 512 6.16 -25.95 18.75
CA GLY A 512 5.84 -25.69 17.35
C GLY A 512 7.01 -25.98 16.43
N GLU A 513 6.80 -26.82 15.43
CA GLU A 513 7.75 -27.05 14.34
C GLU A 513 7.15 -26.55 13.03
N VAL A 514 7.95 -25.83 12.23
CA VAL A 514 7.56 -25.33 10.91
C VAL A 514 8.59 -25.76 9.88
N TYR A 515 8.12 -26.23 8.73
CA TYR A 515 8.90 -26.46 7.53
C TYR A 515 8.35 -25.61 6.38
N LEU A 516 9.19 -24.80 5.74
CA LEU A 516 8.81 -23.93 4.62
C LEU A 516 9.65 -24.25 3.39
N GLU A 517 9.02 -24.25 2.22
CA GLU A 517 9.75 -24.15 0.95
C GLU A 517 9.66 -22.73 0.41
N VAL A 518 10.79 -22.20 -0.06
CA VAL A 518 10.90 -20.85 -0.60
C VAL A 518 11.50 -20.83 -2.01
N ASP A 519 11.20 -19.78 -2.77
CA ASP A 519 11.82 -19.46 -4.05
C ASP A 519 12.71 -18.21 -3.95
N CYS A 520 13.93 -18.39 -3.43
CA CYS A 520 14.89 -17.29 -3.25
C CYS A 520 15.98 -17.33 -4.31
N LYS A 521 16.47 -16.16 -4.74
CA LYS A 521 17.57 -16.07 -5.71
C LYS A 521 18.89 -16.56 -5.11
N SER A 522 19.11 -16.28 -3.83
CA SER A 522 20.26 -16.76 -3.04
C SER A 522 19.80 -17.29 -1.68
N ASP A 523 20.58 -18.19 -1.10
CA ASP A 523 20.38 -18.64 0.28
C ASP A 523 20.66 -17.53 1.32
N ASP A 524 21.43 -16.50 0.95
CA ASP A 524 21.73 -15.35 1.82
C ASP A 524 20.45 -14.58 2.22
N GLU A 525 19.37 -14.69 1.43
CA GLU A 525 18.07 -14.09 1.77
C GLU A 525 17.39 -14.74 2.99
N ILE A 526 17.81 -15.95 3.38
CA ILE A 526 17.21 -16.70 4.48
C ILE A 526 18.19 -17.01 5.62
N ILE A 527 19.49 -17.17 5.34
CA ILE A 527 20.47 -17.64 6.33
C ILE A 527 20.53 -16.71 7.55
N ASP A 528 20.70 -15.40 7.33
CA ASP A 528 20.82 -14.43 8.42
C ASP A 528 19.54 -14.31 9.25
N LEU A 529 18.38 -14.55 8.61
CA LEU A 529 17.08 -14.47 9.27
C LEU A 529 16.79 -15.72 10.11
N LEU A 530 17.32 -16.87 9.69
CA LEU A 530 16.98 -18.16 10.28
C LEU A 530 17.46 -18.30 11.72
N GLU A 531 18.60 -17.70 12.09
CA GLU A 531 19.09 -17.73 13.47
C GLU A 531 18.16 -16.96 14.42
N MET A 532 17.52 -15.91 13.93
CA MET A 532 16.61 -15.06 14.70
C MET A 532 15.14 -15.48 14.62
N ALA A 533 14.82 -16.47 13.78
CA ALA A 533 13.45 -16.89 13.49
C ALA A 533 12.79 -17.77 14.57
N PRO A 534 13.49 -18.68 15.29
CA PRO A 534 12.88 -19.44 16.38
C PRO A 534 12.61 -18.58 17.63
N SER A 535 11.66 -19.03 18.46
CA SER A 535 11.37 -18.42 19.76
C SER A 535 12.60 -18.35 20.69
N CYS A 536 13.51 -19.33 20.61
CA CYS A 536 14.71 -19.39 21.44
C CYS A 536 15.75 -18.31 21.13
N ALA A 537 15.57 -17.53 20.07
CA ALA A 537 16.38 -16.35 19.79
C ALA A 537 15.97 -15.11 20.61
N SER A 538 14.79 -15.15 21.23
CA SER A 538 14.29 -14.07 22.09
C SER A 538 15.00 -14.08 23.46
N PRO A 539 15.35 -12.90 24.02
CA PRO A 539 15.86 -12.80 25.39
C PRO A 539 14.83 -13.21 26.46
N ASP A 540 13.53 -13.21 26.15
CA ASP A 540 12.47 -13.60 27.09
C ASP A 540 12.22 -15.13 27.11
N TYR A 541 12.88 -15.89 26.23
CA TYR A 541 12.72 -17.34 26.15
C TYR A 541 13.19 -18.06 27.43
N GLY A 542 12.48 -19.12 27.83
CA GLY A 542 12.94 -20.06 28.85
C GLY A 542 11.97 -20.29 30.02
N LYS A 543 10.81 -19.64 30.00
CA LYS A 543 9.75 -19.81 31.00
C LYS A 543 8.37 -19.94 30.33
N PRO A 544 7.39 -20.60 30.96
CA PRO A 544 6.01 -20.56 30.50
C PRO A 544 5.54 -19.13 30.23
N PHE A 545 4.82 -18.89 29.14
CA PHE A 545 4.42 -17.56 28.69
C PHE A 545 3.59 -16.82 29.75
N TYR A 546 2.77 -17.54 30.51
CA TYR A 546 2.02 -16.93 31.61
C TYR A 546 2.93 -16.32 32.69
N GLU A 547 4.07 -16.97 33.01
CA GLU A 547 5.07 -16.42 33.93
C GLU A 547 5.69 -15.15 33.35
N ILE A 548 6.08 -15.18 32.07
CA ILE A 548 6.65 -14.03 31.35
C ILE A 548 5.66 -12.86 31.35
N PHE A 549 4.39 -13.13 31.04
CA PHE A 549 3.32 -12.14 31.00
C PHE A 549 3.08 -11.50 32.37
N VAL A 550 3.13 -12.29 33.46
CA VAL A 550 3.02 -11.76 34.82
C VAL A 550 4.25 -10.92 35.19
N GLU A 551 5.46 -11.37 34.87
CA GLU A 551 6.71 -10.62 35.12
C GLU A 551 6.76 -9.28 34.35
N ALA A 552 6.19 -9.23 33.15
CA ALA A 552 5.99 -8.02 32.37
C ALA A 552 4.90 -7.09 32.95
N GLY A 553 4.23 -7.47 34.04
CA GLY A 553 3.13 -6.71 34.61
C GLY A 553 1.86 -6.74 33.75
N LYS A 554 1.64 -7.86 33.05
CA LYS A 554 0.51 -8.09 32.14
C LYS A 554 0.43 -7.11 30.97
N ASP A 555 1.58 -6.67 30.49
CA ASP A 555 1.72 -5.71 29.41
C ASP A 555 2.49 -6.34 28.24
N PHE A 556 1.77 -6.64 27.15
CA PHE A 556 2.35 -7.23 25.94
C PHE A 556 3.46 -6.37 25.32
N TYR A 557 3.45 -5.04 25.51
CA TYR A 557 4.46 -4.15 24.94
C TYR A 557 5.83 -4.26 25.61
N LYS A 558 5.90 -4.89 26.78
CA LYS A 558 7.15 -5.14 27.52
C LYS A 558 7.76 -6.51 27.23
N ILE A 559 7.05 -7.36 26.50
CA ILE A 559 7.54 -8.66 26.04
C ILE A 559 8.20 -8.46 24.69
N ASP A 560 9.37 -9.07 24.49
CA ASP A 560 10.04 -9.07 23.19
C ASP A 560 9.09 -9.67 22.12
N PRO A 561 8.71 -8.91 21.08
CA PRO A 561 7.91 -9.43 19.99
C PRO A 561 8.56 -10.62 19.29
N GLY A 562 9.89 -10.74 19.41
CA GLY A 562 10.65 -11.84 18.86
C GLY A 562 10.33 -13.21 19.48
N LEU A 563 9.70 -13.25 20.66
CA LEU A 563 9.27 -14.47 21.35
C LEU A 563 8.14 -15.20 20.60
N PHE A 564 7.26 -14.47 19.91
CA PHE A 564 6.11 -15.03 19.17
C PHE A 564 6.53 -15.69 17.86
N ALA A 565 7.13 -16.85 18.00
CA ALA A 565 7.76 -17.62 16.94
C ALA A 565 7.63 -19.12 17.24
N PRO A 566 7.77 -20.00 16.22
CA PRO A 566 7.81 -21.44 16.46
C PRO A 566 9.07 -21.85 17.24
N ALA A 567 8.99 -22.97 17.95
CA ALA A 567 10.12 -23.55 18.65
C ALA A 567 11.26 -23.93 17.68
N LYS A 568 10.90 -24.41 16.48
CA LYS A 568 11.85 -24.78 15.43
C LYS A 568 11.32 -24.43 14.05
N ILE A 569 12.21 -23.95 13.20
CA ILE A 569 11.92 -23.65 11.79
C ILE A 569 12.95 -24.31 10.88
N THR A 570 12.47 -24.89 9.79
CA THR A 570 13.28 -25.49 8.73
C THR A 570 12.87 -24.86 7.39
N ILE A 571 13.83 -24.42 6.60
CA ILE A 571 13.57 -23.77 5.31
C ILE A 571 14.39 -24.47 4.22
N THR A 572 13.72 -24.88 3.14
CA THR A 572 14.35 -25.37 1.93
C THR A 572 14.21 -24.32 0.82
N ASN A 573 15.33 -23.86 0.27
CA ASN A 573 15.31 -23.04 -0.92
C ASN A 573 15.28 -23.93 -2.17
N ARG A 574 14.16 -23.89 -2.92
CA ARG A 574 13.99 -24.76 -4.10
C ARG A 574 14.96 -24.45 -5.23
N ARG A 575 15.51 -23.24 -5.32
CA ARG A 575 16.49 -22.89 -6.38
C ARG A 575 17.86 -23.52 -6.14
N THR A 576 18.30 -23.59 -4.88
CA THR A 576 19.62 -24.10 -4.53
C THR A 576 19.60 -25.56 -4.07
N GLY A 577 18.42 -26.06 -3.68
CA GLY A 577 18.22 -27.41 -3.13
C GLY A 577 18.74 -27.57 -1.70
N LYS A 578 19.21 -26.49 -1.05
CA LYS A 578 19.72 -26.54 0.32
C LYS A 578 18.60 -26.36 1.33
N THR A 579 18.80 -26.99 2.48
CA THR A 579 17.86 -26.98 3.60
C THR A 579 18.60 -26.56 4.85
N TYR A 580 18.00 -25.63 5.60
CA TYR A 580 18.54 -25.06 6.81
C TYR A 580 17.52 -25.21 7.94
N SER A 581 17.98 -25.42 9.17
CA SER A 581 17.12 -25.55 10.34
C SER A 581 17.71 -24.81 11.53
N ALA A 582 16.85 -24.17 12.32
CA ALA A 582 17.21 -23.52 13.57
C ALA A 582 16.11 -23.73 14.62
N GLY A 583 16.50 -23.67 15.90
CA GLY A 583 15.59 -23.90 17.03
C GLY A 583 15.40 -25.37 17.39
N TYR A 584 14.61 -25.60 18.44
CA TYR A 584 14.37 -26.93 19.02
C TYR A 584 13.08 -26.95 19.84
N VAL A 585 12.44 -28.12 19.90
CA VAL A 585 11.31 -28.37 20.82
C VAL A 585 11.82 -28.50 22.25
N ASN A 586 11.12 -27.90 23.21
CA ASN A 586 11.48 -27.87 24.62
C ASN A 586 10.39 -28.52 25.50
N PRO A 587 10.42 -29.86 25.66
CA PRO A 587 9.40 -30.59 26.40
C PRO A 587 9.36 -30.23 27.90
N GLU A 588 10.47 -29.80 28.49
CA GLU A 588 10.52 -29.47 29.92
C GLU A 588 9.70 -28.22 30.24
N ILE A 589 9.72 -27.20 29.37
CA ILE A 589 8.86 -26.03 29.54
C ILE A 589 7.41 -26.37 29.24
N LEU A 590 7.13 -27.20 28.23
CA LEU A 590 5.77 -27.66 27.96
C LEU A 590 5.15 -28.39 29.16
N LYS A 591 5.90 -29.29 29.81
CA LYS A 591 5.46 -29.98 31.04
C LYS A 591 5.18 -29.01 32.18
N ARG A 592 6.02 -27.98 32.36
CA ARG A 592 5.79 -26.92 33.36
C ARG A 592 4.55 -26.10 33.03
N SER A 593 4.36 -25.74 31.76
CA SER A 593 3.23 -24.92 31.30
C SER A 593 1.88 -25.58 31.58
N ILE A 594 1.78 -26.90 31.39
CA ILE A 594 0.56 -27.66 31.64
C ILE A 594 0.42 -28.20 33.08
N ASP A 595 1.32 -27.81 33.99
CA ASP A 595 1.42 -28.36 35.34
C ASP A 595 1.38 -29.90 35.35
N LEU A 596 2.21 -30.56 34.52
CA LEU A 596 2.20 -32.02 34.42
C LEU A 596 2.63 -32.64 35.76
N ILE A 597 1.70 -33.30 36.46
CA ILE A 597 1.96 -34.00 37.72
C ILE A 597 2.38 -35.45 37.41
N PRO A 598 3.66 -35.84 37.60
CA PRO A 598 4.06 -37.23 37.48
C PRO A 598 3.41 -38.03 38.62
N LYS A 599 2.76 -39.15 38.29
CA LYS A 599 2.21 -40.10 39.26
C LYS A 599 2.94 -41.43 39.18
#